data_AF-A0A1Q6CFV4-F1
#
_entry.id   AF-A0A1Q6CFV4-F1
#
_cell.length_a   1.000
_cell.length_b   1.000
_cell.length_c   1.000
_cell.angle_alpha   90.00
_cell.angle_beta   90.00
_cell.angle_gamma   90.00
#
_symmetry.space_group_name_H-M   'P 1'
#
loop_
_entity.id
_entity.type
_entity.pdbx_description
1 polymer ?
#
loop_
_entity_poly.entity_id
_entity_poly.type
_entity_poly.pdbx_seq_one_letter_code
_entity_poly.pdbx_strand_id
1 'polypeptide(L)'
;MSYKSLFITCLFCITFSSFSALADRLTGVLEGTYLAVSGHSTSREVSRLTMGESPRQVGKYKLVLKREGWKDLSKEDKKRIRKRLVIKGEFTGVMDMSTHTLNHTLVNQDKSGTLYSHGDYLIPEQGDAYCSNGVPLAGIEHINFVNGSGIYQHLIVGKLQLKAQVNNCPTEENFLQNEFTVIVGNGSLTFAATGE
;
A
#
# COMPACT_ATOMS: atom_id res chain seq x y z
N MET A 1 51.50 -40.04 47.61
CA MET A 1 50.05 -40.14 47.29
C MET A 1 49.56 -38.71 47.08
N SER A 2 49.47 -38.20 45.85
CA SER A 2 48.32 -38.31 44.93
C SER A 2 47.01 -37.92 45.64
N TYR A 3 46.27 -36.87 45.29
CA TYR A 3 45.88 -36.41 43.96
C TYR A 3 45.75 -34.88 43.87
N LYS A 4 46.14 -34.34 42.70
CA LYS A 4 45.69 -33.04 42.20
C LYS A 4 44.19 -33.16 41.86
N SER A 5 43.38 -32.17 42.22
CA SER A 5 42.07 -31.99 41.60
C SER A 5 41.93 -30.55 41.09
N LEU A 6 41.67 -30.49 39.80
CA LEU A 6 41.68 -29.38 38.88
C LEU A 6 40.25 -29.32 38.32
N PHE A 7 39.52 -28.22 38.53
CA PHE A 7 38.32 -27.87 37.76
C PHE A 7 38.24 -26.35 37.76
N ILE A 8 38.97 -25.66 36.88
CA ILE A 8 38.50 -25.17 35.57
C ILE A 8 37.13 -24.51 35.69
N THR A 9 37.15 -23.26 36.15
CA THR A 9 36.10 -22.26 35.91
C THR A 9 36.03 -21.99 34.41
N CYS A 10 35.20 -22.75 33.70
CA CYS A 10 34.88 -22.46 32.32
C CYS A 10 33.88 -21.30 32.28
N LEU A 11 34.40 -20.08 32.34
CA LEU A 11 33.66 -18.86 32.04
C LEU A 11 33.34 -18.89 30.54
N PHE A 12 32.25 -19.57 30.19
CA PHE A 12 31.62 -19.46 28.87
C PHE A 12 31.05 -18.04 28.74
N CYS A 13 31.91 -17.08 28.42
CA CYS A 13 31.49 -15.85 27.76
C CYS A 13 30.95 -16.26 26.38
N ILE A 14 29.67 -16.64 26.34
CA ILE A 14 28.89 -16.63 25.11
C ILE A 14 28.82 -15.16 24.72
N THR A 15 29.79 -14.72 23.94
CA THR A 15 29.67 -13.51 23.15
C THR A 15 28.47 -13.75 22.26
N PHE A 16 27.33 -13.17 22.64
CA PHE A 16 26.24 -12.93 21.72
C PHE A 16 26.80 -12.00 20.64
N SER A 17 27.42 -12.60 19.62
CA SER A 17 27.68 -11.97 18.35
C SER A 17 26.34 -11.44 17.89
N SER A 18 26.16 -10.13 17.98
CA SER A 18 24.96 -9.41 17.62
C SER A 18 24.51 -9.82 16.22
N PHE A 19 23.58 -10.78 16.14
CA PHE A 19 22.83 -11.07 14.93
C PHE A 19 21.85 -9.92 14.71
N SER A 20 22.36 -8.75 14.30
CA SER A 20 21.59 -7.66 13.69
C SER A 20 21.22 -8.00 12.25
N ALA A 21 21.09 -9.27 11.92
CA ALA A 21 20.72 -9.77 10.60
C ALA A 21 19.24 -10.10 10.64
N LEU A 22 18.36 -9.09 10.54
CA LEU A 22 16.95 -9.21 10.11
C LEU A 22 16.14 -7.90 10.16
N ALA A 23 16.76 -6.73 10.33
CA ALA A 23 16.11 -5.46 10.00
C ALA A 23 16.13 -5.24 8.48
N ASP A 24 15.46 -6.10 7.71
CA ASP A 24 15.43 -6.05 6.23
C ASP A 24 14.61 -4.83 5.74
N ARG A 25 15.21 -3.66 5.92
CA ARG A 25 15.26 -2.45 5.08
C ARG A 25 13.91 -1.83 4.70
N LEU A 26 13.26 -1.22 5.70
CA LEU A 26 12.37 -0.06 5.48
C LEU A 26 13.15 1.27 5.37
N THR A 27 14.48 1.21 5.41
CA THR A 27 15.40 2.36 5.30
C THR A 27 15.99 2.45 3.89
N GLY A 28 16.49 3.63 3.52
CA GLY A 28 17.03 3.91 2.19
C GLY A 28 16.08 4.76 1.32
N VAL A 29 16.61 5.24 0.20
CA VAL A 29 15.88 6.08 -0.78
C VAL A 29 14.91 5.23 -1.60
N LEU A 30 13.82 5.87 -2.04
CA LEU A 30 12.89 5.28 -3.00
C LEU A 30 13.39 5.58 -4.40
N GLU A 31 13.82 4.54 -5.11
CA GLU A 31 14.34 4.63 -6.47
C GLU A 31 13.97 3.38 -7.26
N GLY A 32 13.57 3.58 -8.52
CA GLY A 32 13.14 2.57 -9.46
C GLY A 32 11.74 2.02 -9.20
N THR A 33 11.40 0.91 -9.86
CA THR A 33 10.06 0.31 -9.84
C THR A 33 9.89 -0.65 -8.68
N TYR A 34 8.79 -0.47 -7.94
CA TYR A 34 8.34 -1.35 -6.85
C TYR A 34 7.03 -2.01 -7.26
N LEU A 35 6.99 -3.34 -7.26
CA LEU A 35 5.82 -4.13 -7.63
C LEU A 35 4.95 -4.41 -6.41
N ALA A 36 3.64 -4.25 -6.55
CA ALA A 36 2.69 -4.53 -5.50
C ALA A 36 2.61 -6.04 -5.23
N VAL A 37 2.82 -6.42 -3.97
CA VAL A 37 2.83 -7.84 -3.54
C VAL A 37 1.75 -8.18 -2.52
N SER A 38 1.14 -7.18 -1.89
CA SER A 38 0.02 -7.33 -0.98
C SER A 38 -0.55 -5.95 -0.68
N GLY A 39 -1.84 -5.88 -0.45
CA GLY A 39 -2.46 -4.71 0.14
C GLY A 39 -3.95 -4.90 0.33
N HIS A 40 -4.50 -4.14 1.26
CA HIS A 40 -5.92 -4.10 1.57
C HIS A 40 -6.30 -2.68 1.95
N SER A 41 -7.56 -2.33 1.73
CA SER A 41 -8.15 -1.14 2.28
C SER A 41 -9.60 -1.39 2.67
N THR A 42 -10.05 -0.62 3.65
CA THR A 42 -11.47 -0.52 4.01
C THR A 42 -11.86 0.94 3.99
N SER A 43 -13.04 1.24 3.47
CA SER A 43 -13.57 2.60 3.44
C SER A 43 -15.03 2.65 3.83
N ARG A 44 -15.48 3.86 4.13
CA ARG A 44 -16.89 4.17 4.27
C ARG A 44 -17.27 5.28 3.31
N GLU A 45 -18.43 5.14 2.69
CA GLU A 45 -19.08 6.22 1.95
C GLU A 45 -19.57 7.29 2.95
N VAL A 46 -19.15 8.54 2.76
CA VAL A 46 -19.46 9.66 3.65
C VAL A 46 -20.26 10.77 2.96
N SER A 47 -20.57 10.62 1.67
CA SER A 47 -21.42 11.56 0.94
C SER A 47 -22.91 11.29 1.17
N ARG A 48 -23.73 12.34 1.06
CA ARG A 48 -25.19 12.25 1.02
C ARG A 48 -25.64 12.16 -0.44
N LEU A 49 -25.50 10.96 -1.02
CA LEU A 49 -25.87 10.69 -2.43
C LEU A 49 -27.31 11.14 -2.75
N THR A 50 -28.24 10.98 -1.80
CA THR A 50 -29.66 11.39 -1.95
C THR A 50 -29.86 12.90 -2.00
N MET A 51 -28.85 13.70 -1.60
CA MET A 51 -28.85 15.16 -1.69
C MET A 51 -28.05 15.67 -2.89
N GLY A 52 -27.62 14.78 -3.80
CA GLY A 52 -26.85 15.14 -4.98
C GLY A 52 -25.37 15.44 -4.71
N GLU A 53 -24.85 15.05 -3.54
CA GLU A 53 -23.41 15.13 -3.28
C GLU A 53 -22.65 14.10 -4.13
N SER A 54 -21.47 14.50 -4.61
CA SER A 54 -20.58 13.55 -5.29
C SER A 54 -20.13 12.44 -4.33
N PRO A 55 -20.08 11.17 -4.78
CA PRO A 55 -19.58 10.07 -3.97
C PRO A 55 -18.21 10.37 -3.40
N ARG A 56 -18.07 10.16 -2.09
CA ARG A 56 -16.85 10.43 -1.34
C ARG A 56 -16.63 9.35 -0.31
N GLN A 57 -15.44 8.76 -0.36
CA GLN A 57 -15.06 7.70 0.55
C GLN A 57 -13.90 8.15 1.43
N VAL A 58 -13.91 7.69 2.68
CA VAL A 58 -12.78 7.84 3.60
C VAL A 58 -12.46 6.46 4.17
N GLY A 59 -11.18 6.11 4.19
CA GLY A 59 -10.78 4.78 4.57
C GLY A 59 -9.36 4.66 5.07
N LYS A 60 -9.00 3.45 5.46
CA LYS A 60 -7.65 3.05 5.86
C LYS A 60 -7.10 2.05 4.87
N TYR A 61 -5.80 2.09 4.66
CA TYR A 61 -5.14 1.17 3.74
C TYR A 61 -3.79 0.69 4.26
N LYS A 62 -3.36 -0.44 3.73
CA LYS A 62 -2.01 -0.95 3.80
C LYS A 62 -1.61 -1.49 2.43
N LEU A 63 -0.46 -1.07 1.94
CA LEU A 63 0.12 -1.49 0.67
C LEU A 63 1.58 -1.90 0.91
N VAL A 64 1.96 -3.05 0.34
CA VAL A 64 3.31 -3.58 0.40
C VAL A 64 3.81 -3.78 -1.03
N LEU A 65 4.92 -3.14 -1.34
CA LEU A 65 5.61 -3.28 -2.62
C LEU A 65 7.05 -3.75 -2.42
N LYS A 66 7.58 -4.45 -3.42
CA LYS A 66 8.98 -4.92 -3.45
C LYS A 66 9.69 -4.33 -4.66
N ARG A 67 10.93 -3.86 -4.47
CA ARG A 67 11.77 -3.37 -5.55
C ARG A 67 12.00 -4.48 -6.58
N GLU A 68 11.63 -4.21 -7.82
CA GLU A 68 11.89 -5.07 -8.97
C GLU A 68 13.40 -5.22 -9.21
N GLY A 69 13.85 -6.39 -9.69
CA GLY A 69 15.27 -6.61 -10.00
C GLY A 69 16.21 -6.53 -8.78
N TRP A 70 15.69 -6.63 -7.55
CA TRP A 70 16.51 -6.46 -6.33
C TRP A 70 17.74 -7.39 -6.28
N LYS A 71 17.64 -8.61 -6.83
CA LYS A 71 18.75 -9.56 -6.84
C LYS A 71 19.91 -9.10 -7.73
N ASP A 72 19.59 -8.35 -8.78
CA ASP A 72 20.52 -7.96 -9.84
C ASP A 72 21.21 -6.61 -9.54
N LEU A 73 20.72 -5.87 -8.53
CA LEU A 73 21.36 -4.63 -8.07
C LEU A 73 22.77 -4.87 -7.51
N SER A 74 23.65 -3.87 -7.71
CA SER A 74 24.99 -3.82 -7.14
C SER A 74 24.96 -3.86 -5.59
N LYS A 75 26.09 -4.14 -4.95
CA LYS A 75 26.16 -4.12 -3.47
C LYS A 75 25.96 -2.70 -2.94
N GLU A 76 26.43 -1.72 -3.69
CA GLU A 76 26.35 -0.28 -3.45
C GLU A 76 24.88 0.16 -3.50
N ASP A 77 24.16 -0.19 -4.57
CA ASP A 77 22.73 0.12 -4.69
C ASP A 77 21.90 -0.58 -3.64
N LYS A 78 22.18 -1.85 -3.33
CA LYS A 78 21.48 -2.56 -2.26
C LYS A 78 21.62 -1.87 -0.90
N LYS A 79 22.75 -1.20 -0.62
CA LYS A 79 22.95 -0.43 0.62
C LYS A 79 22.16 0.88 0.63
N ARG A 80 21.96 1.51 -0.53
CA ARG A 80 21.34 2.84 -0.68
C ARG A 80 19.82 2.78 -0.90
N ILE A 81 19.38 1.90 -1.79
CA ILE A 81 17.98 1.78 -2.23
C ILE A 81 17.19 0.92 -1.25
N ARG A 82 15.95 1.31 -1.00
CA ARG A 82 15.03 0.54 -0.17
C ARG A 82 14.57 -0.73 -0.88
N LYS A 83 14.59 -1.88 -0.20
CA LYS A 83 14.13 -3.15 -0.78
C LYS A 83 12.61 -3.26 -0.85
N ARG A 84 11.94 -2.80 0.21
CA ARG A 84 10.49 -2.91 0.40
C ARG A 84 9.90 -1.57 0.75
N LEU A 85 8.79 -1.24 0.10
CA LEU A 85 7.98 -0.08 0.45
C LEU A 85 6.71 -0.58 1.12
N VAL A 86 6.56 -0.29 2.41
CA VAL A 86 5.34 -0.55 3.16
C VAL A 86 4.68 0.78 3.45
N ILE A 87 3.51 0.99 2.89
CA ILE A 87 2.70 2.18 3.08
C ILE A 87 1.47 1.78 3.86
N LYS A 88 1.15 2.52 4.91
CA LYS A 88 -0.10 2.37 5.66
C LYS A 88 -0.57 3.76 6.05
N GLY A 89 -1.88 3.95 6.13
CA GLY A 89 -2.44 5.23 6.52
C GLY A 89 -3.90 5.35 6.13
N GLU A 90 -4.28 6.55 5.75
CA GLU A 90 -5.66 6.95 5.47
C GLU A 90 -5.78 7.46 4.05
N PHE A 91 -6.95 7.29 3.45
CA PHE A 91 -7.21 7.80 2.12
C PHE A 91 -8.57 8.48 2.05
N THR A 92 -8.67 9.39 1.09
CA THR A 92 -9.96 9.93 0.62
C THR A 92 -10.07 9.62 -0.86
N GLY A 93 -11.20 9.06 -1.27
CA GLY A 93 -11.62 8.92 -2.67
C GLY A 93 -12.76 9.88 -2.97
N VAL A 94 -12.74 10.49 -4.15
CA VAL A 94 -13.82 11.36 -4.65
C VAL A 94 -14.13 10.97 -6.08
N MET A 95 -15.41 10.76 -6.38
CA MET A 95 -15.88 10.53 -7.75
C MET A 95 -16.29 11.85 -8.41
N ASP A 96 -15.80 12.09 -9.61
CA ASP A 96 -16.33 13.13 -10.49
C ASP A 96 -17.53 12.54 -11.25
N MET A 97 -18.72 13.09 -10.98
CA MET A 97 -19.98 12.62 -11.58
C MET A 97 -20.11 12.96 -13.07
N SER A 98 -19.33 13.91 -13.59
CA SER A 98 -19.39 14.30 -15.00
C SER A 98 -18.58 13.34 -15.88
N THR A 99 -17.43 12.90 -15.40
CA THR A 99 -16.51 12.00 -16.11
C THR A 99 -16.62 10.55 -15.67
N HIS A 100 -17.31 10.28 -14.57
CA HIS A 100 -17.37 8.98 -13.88
C HIS A 100 -15.99 8.45 -13.48
N THR A 101 -15.02 9.34 -13.28
CA THR A 101 -13.68 8.97 -12.81
C THR A 101 -13.52 9.22 -11.33
N LEU A 102 -12.69 8.43 -10.69
CA LEU A 102 -12.32 8.55 -9.28
C LEU A 102 -10.96 9.23 -9.14
N ASN A 103 -10.75 9.92 -8.03
CA ASN A 103 -9.46 10.46 -7.63
C ASN A 103 -9.22 10.11 -6.17
N HIS A 104 -8.06 9.54 -5.85
CA HIS A 104 -7.66 9.27 -4.47
C HIS A 104 -6.48 10.11 -4.00
N THR A 105 -6.57 10.51 -2.74
CA THR A 105 -5.46 11.07 -1.95
C THR A 105 -5.14 10.11 -0.82
N LEU A 106 -3.94 9.52 -0.82
CA LEU A 106 -3.47 8.54 0.15
C LEU A 106 -2.37 9.16 1.02
N VAL A 107 -2.64 9.35 2.30
CA VAL A 107 -1.69 9.91 3.27
C VAL A 107 -1.13 8.77 4.11
N ASN A 108 0.18 8.73 4.33
CA ASN A 108 0.79 7.73 5.19
C ASN A 108 0.57 8.05 6.69
N GLN A 109 0.71 7.05 7.55
CA GLN A 109 0.32 7.12 8.97
C GLN A 109 1.04 8.21 9.76
N ASP A 110 2.31 8.50 9.46
CA ASP A 110 3.11 9.54 10.12
C ASP A 110 3.00 10.91 9.41
N LYS A 111 2.17 11.00 8.36
CA LYS A 111 1.95 12.21 7.54
C LYS A 111 3.23 12.74 6.90
N SER A 112 4.25 11.91 6.71
CA SER A 112 5.50 12.29 6.05
C SER A 112 5.40 12.30 4.53
N GLY A 113 4.31 11.82 3.94
CA GLY A 113 4.11 11.85 2.49
C GLY A 113 2.70 11.48 2.05
N THR A 114 2.34 11.96 0.86
CA THR A 114 1.05 11.73 0.24
C THR A 114 1.23 11.20 -1.18
N LEU A 115 0.39 10.28 -1.61
CA LEU A 115 0.25 9.86 -3.00
C LEU A 115 -1.08 10.39 -3.55
N TYR A 116 -1.04 10.92 -4.76
CA TYR A 116 -2.20 11.44 -5.46
C TYR A 116 -2.42 10.64 -6.73
N SER A 117 -3.69 10.32 -6.97
CA SER A 117 -4.14 9.62 -8.17
C SER A 117 -5.17 10.46 -8.91
N HIS A 118 -5.29 10.19 -10.21
CA HIS A 118 -6.18 10.92 -11.08
C HIS A 118 -6.68 10.07 -12.23
N GLY A 119 -7.97 10.19 -12.54
CA GLY A 119 -8.57 9.43 -13.64
C GLY A 119 -8.65 7.93 -13.33
N ASP A 120 -8.88 7.59 -12.07
CA ASP A 120 -9.11 6.23 -11.64
C ASP A 120 -10.50 5.77 -12.14
N TYR A 121 -10.69 4.47 -12.28
CA TYR A 121 -11.96 3.93 -12.73
C TYR A 121 -12.22 2.54 -12.15
N LEU A 122 -13.50 2.20 -12.03
CA LEU A 122 -13.96 0.88 -11.59
C LEU A 122 -14.68 0.21 -12.76
N ILE A 123 -14.27 -1.00 -13.09
CA ILE A 123 -14.95 -1.87 -14.05
C ILE A 123 -15.84 -2.83 -13.25
N PRO A 124 -17.18 -2.72 -13.34
CA PRO A 124 -18.08 -3.62 -12.64
C PRO A 124 -17.98 -5.05 -13.19
N GLU A 125 -17.96 -6.03 -12.28
CA GLU A 125 -18.10 -7.46 -12.59
C GLU A 125 -19.45 -8.01 -12.11
N GLN A 126 -20.04 -7.38 -11.09
CA GLN A 126 -21.33 -7.73 -10.51
C GLN A 126 -21.99 -6.50 -9.88
N GLY A 127 -23.33 -6.46 -9.88
CA GLY A 127 -24.09 -5.37 -9.29
C GLY A 127 -23.93 -4.05 -10.05
N ASP A 128 -24.43 -2.96 -9.46
CA ASP A 128 -24.34 -1.61 -10.01
C ASP A 128 -24.20 -0.60 -8.87
N ALA A 129 -23.77 0.63 -9.20
CA ALA A 129 -23.51 1.68 -8.22
C ALA A 129 -24.75 2.14 -7.42
N TYR A 130 -25.96 1.73 -7.83
CA TYR A 130 -27.22 2.11 -7.18
C TYR A 130 -27.91 0.93 -6.47
N CYS A 131 -27.29 -0.27 -6.47
CA CYS A 131 -27.89 -1.50 -5.96
C CYS A 131 -29.27 -1.78 -6.58
N SER A 132 -29.42 -1.53 -7.89
CA SER A 132 -30.72 -1.61 -8.58
C SER A 132 -31.32 -3.02 -8.56
N ASN A 133 -30.46 -4.05 -8.52
CA ASN A 133 -30.84 -5.46 -8.50
C ASN A 133 -30.74 -6.12 -7.13
N GLY A 134 -30.52 -5.35 -6.05
CA GLY A 134 -30.35 -5.89 -4.69
C GLY A 134 -29.02 -6.64 -4.47
N VAL A 135 -28.04 -6.43 -5.36
CA VAL A 135 -26.71 -7.08 -5.29
C VAL A 135 -25.64 -5.99 -5.16
N PRO A 136 -24.73 -6.08 -4.16
CA PRO A 136 -23.63 -5.14 -4.01
C PRO A 136 -22.75 -5.05 -5.25
N LEU A 137 -22.19 -3.86 -5.49
CA LEU A 137 -21.24 -3.65 -6.57
C LEU A 137 -19.91 -4.35 -6.25
N ALA A 138 -19.47 -5.23 -7.15
CA ALA A 138 -18.13 -5.79 -7.14
C ALA A 138 -17.45 -5.55 -8.49
N GLY A 139 -16.14 -5.41 -8.49
CA GLY A 139 -15.39 -5.18 -9.72
C GLY A 139 -13.90 -4.99 -9.52
N ILE A 140 -13.25 -4.52 -10.58
CA ILE A 140 -11.82 -4.20 -10.57
C ILE A 140 -11.67 -2.70 -10.65
N GLU A 141 -11.08 -2.11 -9.62
CA GLU A 141 -10.69 -0.72 -9.58
C GLU A 141 -9.24 -0.55 -10.07
N HIS A 142 -9.03 0.45 -10.92
CA HIS A 142 -7.75 0.85 -11.45
C HIS A 142 -7.39 2.22 -10.88
N ILE A 143 -6.32 2.28 -10.09
CA ILE A 143 -5.78 3.52 -9.53
C ILE A 143 -4.54 3.93 -10.31
N ASN A 144 -4.51 5.18 -10.78
CA ASN A 144 -3.44 5.78 -11.56
C ASN A 144 -2.77 6.88 -10.72
N PHE A 145 -1.63 6.56 -10.08
CA PHE A 145 -0.89 7.55 -9.33
C PHE A 145 -0.10 8.47 -10.27
N VAL A 146 -0.37 9.76 -10.13
CA VAL A 146 0.18 10.81 -10.99
C VAL A 146 1.17 11.71 -10.25
N ASN A 147 1.13 11.73 -8.92
CA ASN A 147 2.03 12.58 -8.13
C ASN A 147 2.25 12.02 -6.71
N GLY A 148 3.35 12.43 -6.08
CA GLY A 148 3.63 12.19 -4.67
C GLY A 148 4.24 13.42 -4.00
N SER A 149 4.13 13.51 -2.68
CA SER A 149 4.74 14.57 -1.87
C SER A 149 5.49 14.01 -0.67
N GLY A 150 6.35 14.83 -0.06
CA GLY A 150 7.18 14.45 1.08
C GLY A 150 8.09 13.26 0.71
N ILE A 151 8.00 12.16 1.47
CA ILE A 151 8.81 10.97 1.19
C ILE A 151 8.51 10.31 -0.19
N TYR A 152 7.43 10.70 -0.86
CA TYR A 152 7.04 10.22 -2.19
C TYR A 152 7.27 11.23 -3.31
N GLN A 153 7.94 12.36 -3.05
CA GLN A 153 8.11 13.48 -4.00
C GLN A 153 8.76 13.12 -5.35
N HIS A 154 9.47 11.99 -5.44
CA HIS A 154 10.13 11.53 -6.65
C HIS A 154 9.33 10.47 -7.41
N LEU A 155 8.04 10.30 -7.11
CA LEU A 155 7.17 9.42 -7.89
C LEU A 155 7.07 9.92 -9.33
N ILE A 156 7.40 9.05 -10.29
CA ILE A 156 7.26 9.31 -11.72
C ILE A 156 5.86 8.89 -12.19
N VAL A 157 5.47 7.67 -11.82
CA VAL A 157 4.21 7.06 -12.23
C VAL A 157 3.87 5.93 -11.27
N GLY A 158 2.58 5.63 -11.11
CA GLY A 158 2.15 4.43 -10.43
C GLY A 158 0.81 3.92 -10.94
N LYS A 159 0.61 2.61 -10.78
CA LYS A 159 -0.65 1.93 -11.10
C LYS A 159 -0.94 0.90 -10.02
N LEU A 160 -2.20 0.75 -9.62
CA LEU A 160 -2.67 -0.38 -8.82
C LEU A 160 -3.97 -0.90 -9.38
N GLN A 161 -4.16 -2.22 -9.34
CA GLN A 161 -5.46 -2.85 -9.51
C GLN A 161 -5.93 -3.43 -8.19
N LEU A 162 -7.18 -3.13 -7.83
CA LEU A 162 -7.82 -3.63 -6.63
C LEU A 162 -9.08 -4.41 -7.01
N LYS A 163 -9.30 -5.56 -6.38
CA LYS A 163 -10.65 -6.14 -6.29
C LYS A 163 -11.45 -5.29 -5.32
N ALA A 164 -12.59 -4.79 -5.75
CA ALA A 164 -13.48 -3.95 -4.96
C ALA A 164 -14.75 -4.73 -4.59
N GLN A 165 -15.17 -4.58 -3.33
CA GLN A 165 -16.51 -4.90 -2.85
C GLN A 165 -17.09 -3.63 -2.24
N VAL A 166 -18.07 -3.05 -2.92
CA VAL A 166 -18.71 -1.78 -2.55
C VAL A 166 -20.09 -2.11 -2.03
N ASN A 167 -20.30 -1.98 -0.73
CA ASN A 167 -21.60 -2.29 -0.14
C ASN A 167 -22.53 -1.10 -0.20
N ASN A 168 -23.11 -0.87 -1.36
CA ASN A 168 -24.06 0.20 -1.62
C ASN A 168 -25.53 -0.22 -1.48
N CYS A 169 -25.79 -1.42 -0.94
CA CYS A 169 -27.13 -1.96 -0.76
C CYS A 169 -27.66 -1.70 0.67
N PRO A 170 -28.76 -0.95 0.84
CA PRO A 170 -29.26 -0.59 2.17
C PRO A 170 -29.71 -1.77 3.06
N THR A 171 -29.99 -2.92 2.46
CA THR A 171 -30.46 -4.13 3.15
C THR A 171 -29.31 -4.97 3.70
N GLU A 172 -28.06 -4.68 3.35
CA GLU A 172 -26.89 -5.43 3.77
C GLU A 172 -26.35 -4.94 5.13
N GLU A 173 -25.83 -5.86 5.95
CA GLU A 173 -25.33 -5.57 7.31
C GLU A 173 -24.21 -4.52 7.32
N ASN A 174 -23.40 -4.48 6.26
CA ASN A 174 -22.26 -3.59 6.12
C ASN A 174 -22.52 -2.42 5.15
N PHE A 175 -23.78 -1.96 5.04
CA PHE A 175 -24.13 -0.84 4.16
C PHE A 175 -23.19 0.37 4.33
N LEU A 176 -22.75 0.91 3.19
CA LEU A 176 -21.76 1.97 3.01
C LEU A 176 -20.32 1.61 3.38
N GLN A 177 -20.02 0.37 3.79
CA GLN A 177 -18.66 -0.09 4.04
C GLN A 177 -18.12 -0.82 2.81
N ASN A 178 -16.92 -0.46 2.40
CA ASN A 178 -16.29 -1.02 1.21
C ASN A 178 -14.97 -1.69 1.58
N GLU A 179 -14.67 -2.77 0.87
CA GLU A 179 -13.42 -3.51 1.01
C GLU A 179 -12.70 -3.59 -0.33
N PHE A 180 -11.39 -3.40 -0.28
CA PHE A 180 -10.55 -3.52 -1.47
C PHE A 180 -9.31 -4.36 -1.18
N THR A 181 -8.93 -5.18 -2.14
CA THR A 181 -7.73 -6.03 -2.04
C THR A 181 -6.88 -5.88 -3.29
N VAL A 182 -5.58 -5.65 -3.12
CA VAL A 182 -4.63 -5.55 -4.22
C VAL A 182 -4.57 -6.86 -5.00
N ILE A 183 -4.67 -6.77 -6.33
CA ILE A 183 -4.36 -7.88 -7.23
C ILE A 183 -2.83 -7.98 -7.36
N VAL A 184 -2.27 -9.02 -6.75
CA VAL A 184 -0.80 -9.23 -6.69
C VAL A 184 -0.20 -9.29 -8.08
N GLY A 185 0.90 -8.56 -8.29
CA GLY A 185 1.58 -8.46 -9.58
C GLY A 185 0.97 -7.46 -10.56
N ASN A 186 -0.25 -6.98 -10.31
CA ASN A 186 -0.93 -6.01 -11.17
C ASN A 186 -0.90 -4.60 -10.55
N GLY A 187 0.31 -4.13 -10.30
CA GLY A 187 0.51 -2.77 -9.80
C GLY A 187 1.96 -2.46 -9.49
N SER A 188 2.33 -1.20 -9.66
CA SER A 188 3.67 -0.72 -9.40
C SER A 188 3.69 0.76 -9.03
N LEU A 189 4.73 1.18 -8.32
CA LEU A 189 5.11 2.57 -8.15
C LEU A 189 6.55 2.72 -8.63
N THR A 190 6.82 3.69 -9.51
CA THR A 190 8.16 3.96 -10.03
C THR A 190 8.63 5.31 -9.54
N PHE A 191 9.82 5.32 -8.93
CA PHE A 191 10.46 6.52 -8.41
C PHE A 191 11.71 6.86 -9.20
N ALA A 192 11.95 8.15 -9.43
CA ALA A 192 13.18 8.64 -10.02
C ALA A 192 14.39 8.32 -9.14
N ALA A 193 15.57 8.30 -9.75
CA ALA A 193 16.80 8.30 -8.98
C ALA A 193 16.93 9.62 -8.23
N THR A 194 17.28 9.54 -6.94
CA THR A 194 17.59 10.74 -6.15
C THR A 194 19.05 11.09 -6.41
N GLY A 195 19.32 11.91 -7.43
CA GLY A 195 20.66 12.41 -7.74
C GLY A 195 20.90 12.71 -9.21
N GLU A 196 20.46 13.89 -9.66
CA GLU A 196 21.30 14.93 -10.29
C GLU A 196 20.94 16.27 -9.63
#